data_AF-Q6LG19-F1
#
_entry.id   AF-Q6LG19-F1
#
_cell.length_a   1.000
_cell.length_b   1.000
_cell.length_c   1.000
_cell.angle_alpha   90.00
_cell.angle_beta   90.00
_cell.angle_gamma   90.00
#
_symmetry.space_group_name_H-M   'P 1'
#
loop_
_entity.id
_entity.type
_entity.pdbx_description
1 polymer ?
#
loop_
_entity_poly.entity_id
_entity_poly.type
_entity_poly.pdbx_seq_one_letter_code
_entity_poly.pdbx_strand_id
1 'polypeptide(L)'
;MIQPLVENAIQHGIQPSRQPGKVNIAVKRDGERFKITIQNTGIGISQHAIDKLYNGTMESHHIGLMNVHQRISLLYGEGLYIKRLEQGTEVVFYVNELK
;
A
#
# COMPACT_ATOMS: atom_id res chain seq x y z
N MET A 1 0.00 -12.31 0.85
CA MET A 1 0.56 -10.94 1.01
C MET A 1 -0.48 -9.82 1.00
N ILE A 2 -1.73 -10.05 0.56
CA ILE A 2 -2.73 -8.97 0.43
C ILE A 2 -3.32 -8.50 1.78
N GLN A 3 -3.53 -9.43 2.72
CA GLN A 3 -4.15 -9.16 4.01
C GLN A 3 -3.55 -7.95 4.78
N PRO A 4 -2.23 -7.82 4.98
CA PRO A 4 -1.69 -6.69 5.74
C PRO A 4 -1.90 -5.33 5.05
N LEU A 5 -1.97 -5.28 3.72
CA LEU A 5 -2.26 -4.03 3.00
C LEU A 5 -3.72 -3.62 3.14
N VAL A 6 -4.63 -4.60 3.11
CA VAL A 6 -6.05 -4.36 3.35
C VAL A 6 -6.30 -3.95 4.79
N GLU A 7 -5.62 -4.58 5.75
CA GLU A 7 -5.69 -4.20 7.16
C GLU A 7 -5.18 -2.77 7.39
N ASN A 8 -4.05 -2.39 6.79
CA ASN A 8 -3.54 -1.02 6.83
C ASN A 8 -4.55 -0.01 6.25
N ALA A 9 -5.17 -0.35 5.11
CA ALA A 9 -6.18 0.49 4.47
C ALA A 9 -7.40 0.72 5.36
N ILE A 10 -7.83 -0.30 6.12
CA ILE A 10 -8.96 -0.21 7.04
C ILE A 10 -8.55 0.53 8.33
N GLN A 11 -7.54 0.06 9.05
CA GLN A 11 -7.18 0.57 10.38
C GLN A 11 -6.58 1.98 10.35
N HIS A 12 -5.75 2.28 9.35
CA HIS A 12 -5.07 3.57 9.27
C HIS A 12 -5.73 4.51 8.25
N GLY A 13 -6.36 3.95 7.21
CA GLY A 13 -7.06 4.73 6.21
C GLY A 13 -8.48 5.08 6.62
N ILE A 14 -9.33 4.06 6.82
CA ILE A 14 -10.77 4.28 7.02
C ILE A 14 -11.14 4.58 8.47
N GLN A 15 -10.74 3.74 9.43
CA GLN A 15 -11.17 3.80 10.83
C GLN A 15 -10.92 5.15 11.53
N PRO A 16 -9.84 5.90 11.25
CA PRO A 16 -9.66 7.20 11.89
C PRO A 16 -10.53 8.31 11.26
N SER A 17 -11.11 8.06 10.07
CA SER A 17 -12.14 8.91 9.50
C SER A 17 -13.48 8.64 10.17
N ARG A 18 -14.22 9.69 10.53
CA ARG A 18 -15.62 9.58 11.01
C ARG A 18 -16.63 9.32 9.87
N GLN A 19 -16.17 9.32 8.62
CA GLN A 19 -17.00 9.14 7.43
C GLN A 19 -16.93 7.70 6.93
N PRO A 20 -18.01 7.18 6.30
CA PRO A 20 -17.96 5.90 5.61
C PRO A 20 -16.81 5.87 4.59
N GLY A 21 -16.00 4.82 4.65
CA GLY A 21 -14.89 4.60 3.74
C GLY A 21 -15.10 3.37 2.88
N LYS A 22 -14.47 3.35 1.70
CA LYS A 22 -14.41 2.20 0.82
C LYS A 22 -12.96 1.75 0.68
N VAL A 23 -12.76 0.43 0.63
CA VAL A 23 -11.50 -0.17 0.20
C VAL A 23 -11.79 -0.92 -1.09
N ASN A 24 -11.10 -0.55 -2.16
CA ASN A 24 -11.18 -1.19 -3.47
C ASN A 24 -9.92 -2.03 -3.69
N ILE A 25 -10.11 -3.27 -4.12
CA ILE A 25 -9.02 -4.20 -4.41
C ILE A 25 -9.18 -4.64 -5.87
N ALA A 26 -8.16 -4.40 -6.68
CA ALA A 26 -8.14 -4.80 -8.07
C ALA A 26 -6.89 -5.62 -8.37
N VAL A 27 -7.05 -6.66 -9.19
CA VAL A 27 -5.94 -7.44 -9.74
C VAL A 27 -6.05 -7.37 -11.26
N LYS A 28 -4.99 -6.95 -11.92
CA LYS A 28 -4.93 -6.86 -13.38
C LYS A 28 -3.67 -7.54 -13.88
N ARG A 29 -3.77 -8.35 -14.93
CA ARG A 29 -2.59 -8.84 -15.64
C ARG A 29 -1.89 -7.68 -16.34
N ASP A 30 -0.58 -7.60 -16.18
CA ASP A 30 0.30 -6.58 -16.73
C ASP A 30 1.55 -7.26 -17.28
N GLY A 31 1.50 -7.67 -18.55
CA GLY A 31 2.50 -8.55 -19.16
C GLY A 31 2.56 -9.92 -18.45
N GLU A 32 3.77 -10.30 -18.01
CA GLU A 32 4.06 -11.55 -17.27
C GLU A 32 3.88 -11.41 -15.75
N ARG A 33 3.31 -10.29 -15.29
CA ARG A 33 3.08 -10.01 -13.88
C ARG A 33 1.60 -9.71 -13.63
N PHE A 34 1.20 -9.80 -12.37
CA PHE A 34 -0.08 -9.28 -11.91
C PHE A 34 0.19 -8.01 -11.11
N LYS A 35 -0.51 -6.94 -11.48
CA LYS A 35 -0.60 -5.70 -10.73
C LYS A 35 -1.74 -5.81 -9.73
N ILE A 36 -1.41 -5.82 -8.44
CA ILE A 36 -2.41 -5.71 -7.37
C ILE A 36 -2.48 -4.26 -6.95
N THR A 37 -3.70 -3.71 -6.92
CA THR A 37 -3.99 -2.35 -6.48
C THR A 37 -4.94 -2.41 -5.29
N ILE A 38 -4.58 -1.74 -4.20
CA ILE A 38 -5.43 -1.51 -3.02
C ILE A 38 -5.61 0.00 -2.89
N GLN A 39 -6.85 0.45 -2.97
CA GLN A 39 -7.21 1.86 -2.81
C GLN A 39 -8.15 2.02 -1.63
N ASN A 40 -7.99 3.07 -0.84
CA ASN A 40 -8.93 3.43 0.21
C ASN A 40 -9.39 4.88 0.03
N THR A 41 -10.63 5.20 0.40
CA THR A 41 -11.19 6.57 0.36
C THR A 41 -11.15 7.28 1.72
N GLY A 42 -10.27 6.81 2.61
CA GLY A 42 -10.15 7.33 3.97
C GLY A 42 -9.09 8.43 4.06
N ILE A 43 -8.45 8.52 5.22
CA ILE A 43 -7.27 9.36 5.40
C ILE A 43 -6.15 8.80 4.51
N GLY A 44 -5.52 9.70 3.77
CA GLY A 44 -4.39 9.38 2.92
C GLY A 44 -3.08 9.35 3.71
N ILE A 45 -2.09 8.62 3.21
CA ILE A 45 -0.71 8.73 3.69
C ILE A 45 -0.16 10.10 3.22
N SER A 46 0.47 10.84 4.13
CA SER A 46 1.07 12.13 3.78
C SER A 46 2.23 11.92 2.80
N GLN A 47 2.44 12.88 1.88
CA GLN A 47 3.54 12.78 0.91
C GLN A 47 4.90 12.66 1.62
N HIS A 48 5.08 13.43 2.70
CA HIS A 48 6.28 13.35 3.55
C HIS A 48 6.54 11.94 4.11
N ALA A 49 5.50 11.22 4.52
CA ALA A 49 5.65 9.84 4.98
C ALA A 49 5.99 8.89 3.82
N ILE A 50 5.39 9.08 2.64
CA ILE A 50 5.74 8.31 1.43
C ILE A 50 7.22 8.52 1.06
N ASP A 51 7.68 9.77 1.08
CA ASP A 51 9.06 10.12 0.75
C ASP A 51 10.04 9.52 1.77
N LYS A 52 9.71 9.60 3.07
CA LYS A 52 10.50 8.94 4.13
C LYS A 52 10.58 7.42 3.96
N LEU A 53 9.50 6.77 3.53
CA LEU A 53 9.50 5.33 3.25
C LEU A 53 10.49 5.00 2.14
N TYR A 54 10.44 5.74 1.03
CA TYR A 54 11.32 5.49 -0.11
C TYR A 54 12.78 5.84 0.13
N ASN A 55 13.04 6.83 0.98
CA ASN A 55 14.40 7.18 1.38
C ASN A 55 14.97 6.28 2.48
N GLY A 56 14.18 5.33 3.02
CA GLY A 56 14.60 4.46 4.12
C GLY A 56 14.79 5.19 5.45
N THR A 57 14.25 6.41 5.59
CA THR A 57 14.37 7.27 6.78
C THR A 57 13.07 7.33 7.58
N MET A 58 12.16 6.37 7.37
CA MET A 58 10.88 6.30 8.06
C MET A 58 11.08 5.91 9.54
N GLU A 59 10.53 6.72 10.45
CA GLU A 59 10.59 6.49 11.89
C GLU A 59 9.66 5.34 12.34
N SER A 60 9.95 4.77 13.51
CA SER A 60 9.29 3.60 14.09
C SER A 60 7.77 3.71 14.28
N HIS A 61 7.17 4.90 14.19
CA HIS A 61 5.72 5.05 14.24
C HIS A 61 4.97 4.48 13.01
N HIS A 62 5.68 4.11 11.93
CA HIS A 62 5.09 3.54 10.71
C HIS A 62 5.63 2.12 10.37
N ILE A 63 6.00 1.34 11.39
CA ILE A 63 6.57 -0.01 11.24
C ILE A 63 5.71 -0.91 10.34
N GLY A 64 4.38 -0.84 10.44
CA GLY A 64 3.47 -1.69 9.67
C GLY A 64 3.64 -1.55 8.15
N LEU A 65 3.67 -0.32 7.64
CA LEU A 65 3.84 -0.06 6.20
C LEU A 65 5.26 -0.40 5.73
N MET A 66 6.27 -0.06 6.53
CA MET A 66 7.67 -0.35 6.21
C MET A 66 7.94 -1.85 6.15
N ASN A 67 7.41 -2.64 7.10
CA ASN A 67 7.54 -4.09 7.10
C ASN A 67 6.91 -4.72 5.87
N VAL A 68 5.74 -4.24 5.45
CA VAL A 68 5.09 -4.74 4.24
C VAL A 68 5.90 -4.35 3.00
N HIS A 69 6.40 -3.12 2.94
CA HIS A 69 7.27 -2.66 1.85
C HIS A 69 8.50 -3.56 1.71
N GLN A 70 9.26 -3.76 2.80
CA GLN A 70 10.45 -4.61 2.80
C GLN A 70 10.13 -6.06 2.43
N ARG A 71 9.04 -6.62 2.97
CA ARG A 71 8.65 -8.00 2.66
C ARG A 71 8.26 -8.18 1.19
N ILE A 72 7.54 -7.22 0.61
CA ILE A 72 7.19 -7.22 -0.81
C ILE A 72 8.46 -7.10 -1.68
N SER A 73 9.37 -6.19 -1.33
CA SER A 73 10.67 -6.08 -2.01
C SER A 73 11.46 -7.38 -2.00
N LEU A 74 11.49 -8.09 -0.86
CA LEU A 74 12.20 -9.36 -0.74
C LEU A 74 11.56 -10.50 -1.54
N LEU A 75 10.23 -10.54 -1.63
CA LEU A 75 9.49 -11.62 -2.29
C LEU A 75 9.40 -11.45 -3.82
N TYR A 76 9.30 -10.21 -4.29
CA TYR A 76 8.96 -9.91 -5.68
C TYR A 76 10.00 -9.01 -6.39
N GLY A 77 11.07 -8.62 -5.69
CA GLY A 77 12.18 -7.82 -6.24
C GLY A 77 11.91 -6.32 -6.29
N GLU A 78 10.67 -5.90 -6.09
CA GLU A 78 10.24 -4.50 -6.05
C GLU A 78 9.35 -4.26 -4.84
N GLY A 79 9.40 -3.05 -4.27
CA GLY A 79 8.59 -2.66 -3.13
C GLY A 79 7.18 -2.19 -3.48
N LEU A 80 6.52 -1.59 -2.49
CA LEU A 80 5.22 -0.94 -2.69
C LEU A 80 5.37 0.37 -3.48
N TYR A 81 4.52 0.54 -4.49
CA TYR A 81 4.24 1.83 -5.11
C TYR A 81 3.06 2.47 -4.39
N ILE A 82 3.25 3.66 -3.81
CA ILE A 82 2.28 4.33 -2.97
C ILE A 82 2.01 5.70 -3.55
N LYS A 83 0.74 6.00 -3.75
CA LYS A 83 0.29 7.28 -4.28
C LYS A 83 -0.78 7.85 -3.36
N ARG A 84 -0.60 9.10 -2.96
CA ARG A 84 -1.65 9.88 -2.30
C ARG A 84 -2.71 10.26 -3.35
N LEU A 85 -3.97 10.00 -3.03
CA LEU A 85 -5.11 10.44 -3.83
C LEU A 85 -5.70 11.72 -3.23
N GLU A 86 -6.59 12.39 -3.96
CA GLU A 86 -7.40 13.49 -3.39
C GLU A 86 -8.18 13.01 -2.16
N GLN A 87 -8.73 11.81 -2.25
CA GLN A 87 -9.38 11.11 -1.14
C GLN A 87 -8.72 9.75 -0.91
N GLY A 88 -7.82 9.69 0.07
CA GLY A 88 -7.18 8.47 0.56
C GLY A 88 -5.87 8.09 -0.13
N THR A 89 -5.61 6.79 -0.27
CA THR A 89 -4.32 6.25 -0.73
C THR A 89 -4.53 5.13 -1.73
N GLU A 90 -3.65 5.07 -2.73
CA GLU A 90 -3.45 3.91 -3.60
C GLU A 90 -2.12 3.24 -3.25
N VAL A 91 -2.16 1.93 -3.04
CA VAL A 91 -0.99 1.08 -2.87
C VAL A 91 -1.00 0.01 -3.96
N VAL A 92 0.12 -0.12 -4.64
CA VAL A 92 0.33 -1.04 -5.75
C VAL A 92 1.55 -1.90 -5.48
N PHE A 93 1.45 -3.18 -5.83
CA PHE A 93 2.62 -4.06 -5.93
C PHE A 93 2.42 -5.05 -7.07
N TYR A 94 3.54 -5.59 -7.55
CA TYR A 94 3.56 -6.59 -8.62
C TYR A 94 3.92 -7.94 -8.05
N VAL A 95 3.24 -8.98 -8.54
CA VAL A 95 3.63 -10.38 -8.32
C VAL A 95 3.91 -11.02 -9.66
N ASN A 96 4.96 -11.81 -9.73
CA ASN A 96 5.30 -12.57 -10.93
C ASN A 96 4.30 -13.71 -11.11
N GLU A 97 4.02 -14.07 -12.36
CA GLU A 97 3.31 -15.31 -12.67
C GLU A 97 4.14 -16.48 -12.13
N LEU A 98 3.55 -17.31 -11.25
CA LEU A 98 4.22 -18.50 -10.72
C LEU A 98 4.47 -19.44 -11.90
N LYS A 99 5.75 -19.75 -12.16
CA LYS A 99 6.14 -20.80 -13.11
C LYS A 99 5.83 -22.17 -12.54
#